data_AF-A0A961DJN5-F1
#
_entry.id   AF-A0A961DJN5-F1
#
_cell.length_a   1.000
_cell.length_b   1.000
_cell.length_c   1.000
_cell.angle_alpha   90.00
_cell.angle_beta   90.00
_cell.angle_gamma   90.00
#
_symmetry.space_group_name_H-M   'P 1'
#
loop_
_entity.id
_entity.type
_entity.pdbx_description
1 polymer ?
#
loop_
_entity_poly.entity_id
_entity_poly.type
_entity_poly.pdbx_seq_one_letter_code
_entity_poly.pdbx_strand_id
1 'polypeptide(L)'
;GFLPREILVLFLGHVVVLALVGSLVGALLGALLPWGMAQLAPDLLPADLLVFWQPLAVLRGTTLGVVVAITFAASPLASVWQVSPARALRADADPLPTPRALRIATAAAVVVGVFGSAWWQSSSLRDAAAFTAGLAAVTGLLALSATGMRRLAGMIPRGRFVGPYLRSGLAALGRPGSGTTGAMVALGLGFLVVIAMGLIQSRLDGKLRNALPEDAPSVFLVDVQPDQWPGVELALKDQGARGIKSSPVIMARLAAINDVPVRELAKKRGKGRRGGWTMRREQRLTYYEDLPDDNRIVAGELWSDPEAFEVSLEQSFAERLGVELGDRLAFDVQGIPIELVVTSLRTVEWESFSMNFFLVAEPGVLDQAPGFRLATGRLDASREQALQDRLAREFPNVTVLRVRPIIERLLELMGRLALGIRVIGAFTVLAGLAILA
;
A
#
# COMPACT_ATOMS: atom_id res chain seq x y z
N GLY A 1 -8.95 18.73 54.36
CA GLY A 1 -9.28 17.55 53.54
C GLY A 1 -9.32 17.99 52.10
N PHE A 2 -8.78 17.19 51.18
CA PHE A 2 -8.70 17.57 49.77
C PHE A 2 -10.09 17.70 49.14
N LEU A 3 -10.29 18.74 48.33
CA LEU A 3 -11.48 18.89 47.50
C LEU A 3 -11.45 17.85 46.36
N PRO A 4 -12.61 17.38 45.85
CA PRO A 4 -12.66 16.44 44.72
C PRO A 4 -11.89 16.92 43.47
N ARG A 5 -11.81 18.24 43.26
CA ARG A 5 -11.02 18.85 42.18
C ARG A 5 -9.52 18.74 42.40
N GLU A 6 -9.04 18.84 43.63
CA GLU A 6 -7.61 18.69 43.98
C GLU A 6 -7.17 17.24 43.77
N ILE A 7 -8.02 16.27 44.15
CA ILE A 7 -7.79 14.84 43.91
C ILE A 7 -7.74 14.55 42.40
N LEU A 8 -8.64 15.14 41.61
CA LEU A 8 -8.61 15.00 40.14
C LEU A 8 -7.31 15.57 39.56
N VAL A 9 -6.91 16.78 39.96
CA VAL A 9 -5.66 17.40 39.47
C VAL A 9 -4.46 16.55 39.85
N LEU A 10 -4.45 15.97 41.05
CA LEU A 10 -3.39 15.08 41.50
C LEU A 10 -3.32 13.80 40.64
N PHE A 11 -4.45 13.12 40.41
CA PHE A 11 -4.47 11.91 39.57
C PHE A 11 -4.19 12.20 38.10
N LEU A 12 -4.71 13.30 37.57
CA LEU A 12 -4.41 13.76 36.21
C LEU A 12 -2.91 14.09 36.09
N GLY A 13 -2.33 14.74 37.10
CA GLY A 13 -0.90 15.00 37.18
C GLY A 13 -0.07 13.71 37.15
N HIS A 14 -0.45 12.70 37.93
CA HIS A 14 0.20 11.38 37.89
C HIS A 14 0.09 10.73 36.50
N VAL A 15 -1.09 10.75 35.88
CA VAL A 15 -1.28 10.22 34.52
C VAL A 15 -0.38 10.94 33.53
N VAL A 16 -0.33 12.27 33.57
CA VAL A 16 0.49 13.07 32.66
C VAL A 16 1.98 12.81 32.87
N VAL A 17 2.46 12.75 34.12
CA VAL A 17 3.86 12.47 34.44
C VAL A 17 4.25 11.06 33.98
N LEU A 18 3.44 10.04 34.31
CA LEU A 18 3.69 8.67 33.88
C LEU A 18 3.64 8.55 32.35
N ALA A 19 2.69 9.23 31.70
CA ALA A 19 2.58 9.24 30.24
C ALA A 19 3.77 9.93 29.59
N LEU A 20 4.26 11.06 30.14
CA LEU A 20 5.45 11.75 29.64
C LEU A 20 6.69 10.88 29.78
N VAL A 21 6.93 10.31 30.96
CA VAL A 21 8.08 9.43 31.20
C VAL A 21 8.01 8.20 30.30
N GLY A 22 6.87 7.52 30.25
CA GLY A 22 6.68 6.35 29.40
C GLY A 22 6.85 6.66 27.90
N SER A 23 6.30 7.79 27.44
CA SER A 23 6.43 8.20 26.04
C SER A 23 7.84 8.66 25.69
N LEU A 24 8.56 9.29 26.62
CA LEU A 24 9.95 9.70 26.42
C LEU A 24 10.89 8.48 26.36
N VAL A 25 10.70 7.51 27.26
CA VAL A 25 11.44 6.23 27.21
C VAL A 25 11.11 5.49 25.92
N GLY A 26 9.83 5.43 25.53
CA GLY A 26 9.42 4.83 24.26
C GLY A 26 10.03 5.51 23.04
N ALA A 27 10.08 6.85 23.02
CA ALA A 27 10.70 7.62 21.96
C ALA A 27 12.23 7.43 21.92
N LEU A 28 12.88 7.34 23.08
CA LEU A 28 14.31 7.07 23.19
C LEU A 28 14.65 5.66 22.66
N LEU A 29 13.90 4.64 23.08
CA LEU A 29 14.05 3.27 22.57
C LEU A 29 13.78 3.21 21.06
N GLY A 30 12.74 3.91 20.59
CA GLY A 30 12.41 4.05 19.18
C GLY A 30 13.51 4.73 18.36
N ALA A 31 14.23 5.70 18.92
CA ALA A 31 15.36 6.37 18.29
C ALA A 31 16.64 5.51 18.29
N LEU A 32 16.84 4.69 19.35
CA LEU A 32 17.99 3.78 19.46
C LEU A 32 17.86 2.55 18.55
N LEU A 33 16.64 2.12 18.23
CA LEU A 33 16.36 0.96 17.38
C LEU A 33 17.05 1.03 16.00
N PRO A 34 16.87 2.11 15.20
CA PRO A 34 17.56 2.26 13.92
C PRO A 34 19.08 2.31 14.06
N TRP A 35 19.59 2.92 15.13
CA TRP A 35 21.03 2.99 15.41
C TRP A 35 21.62 1.60 15.70
N GLY A 36 20.98 0.82 16.58
CA GLY A 36 21.41 -0.55 16.87
C GLY A 36 21.39 -1.45 15.64
N MET A 37 20.40 -1.25 14.76
CA MET A 37 20.32 -1.96 13.48
C MET A 37 21.45 -1.59 12.52
N ALA A 38 21.85 -0.31 12.46
CA ALA A 38 22.97 0.12 11.62
C ALA A 38 24.28 -0.60 11.98
N GLN A 39 24.51 -0.86 13.27
CA GLN A 39 25.71 -1.54 13.76
C GLN A 39 25.66 -3.05 13.53
N LEU A 40 24.49 -3.66 13.65
CA LEU A 40 24.31 -5.11 13.49
C LEU A 40 24.18 -5.54 12.03
N ALA A 41 23.75 -4.63 11.15
CA ALA A 41 23.45 -4.89 9.75
C ALA A 41 23.82 -3.71 8.85
N PRO A 42 25.11 -3.34 8.76
CA PRO A 42 25.57 -2.16 8.01
C PRO A 42 25.26 -2.23 6.52
N ASP A 43 25.21 -3.44 5.94
CA ASP A 43 24.88 -3.65 4.52
C ASP A 43 23.39 -3.44 4.22
N LEU A 44 22.54 -3.45 5.25
CA LEU A 44 21.08 -3.37 5.14
C LEU A 44 20.51 -1.98 5.45
N LEU A 45 21.30 -1.03 5.95
CA LEU A 45 20.88 0.35 6.19
C LEU A 45 22.01 1.28 5.77
N PRO A 46 21.88 2.02 4.65
CA PRO A 46 22.90 3.01 4.28
C PRO A 46 22.95 4.07 5.37
N ALA A 47 24.16 4.38 5.84
CA ALA A 47 24.39 5.36 6.91
C ALA A 47 23.73 6.71 6.62
N ASP A 48 23.55 7.05 5.34
CA ASP A 48 23.01 8.32 4.85
C ASP A 48 21.51 8.52 5.13
N LEU A 49 20.74 7.45 5.36
CA LEU A 49 19.29 7.53 5.65
C LEU A 49 18.96 7.57 7.14
N LEU A 50 19.95 7.33 8.02
CA LEU A 50 19.74 7.23 9.46
C LEU A 50 20.13 8.52 10.16
N VAL A 51 19.26 9.53 10.08
CA VAL A 51 19.38 10.70 10.95
C VAL A 51 19.04 10.25 12.38
N PHE A 52 20.08 10.04 13.19
CA PHE A 52 19.97 9.62 14.60
C PHE A 52 19.05 10.53 15.44
N TRP A 53 19.08 11.83 15.15
CA TRP A 53 18.35 12.83 15.92
C TRP A 53 17.27 13.51 15.09
N GLN A 54 16.03 13.06 15.26
CA GLN A 54 14.85 13.71 14.68
C GLN A 54 13.97 14.29 15.81
N PRO A 55 14.25 15.52 16.27
CA PRO A 55 13.55 16.11 17.42
C PRO A 55 12.05 16.24 17.17
N LEU A 56 11.65 16.46 15.90
CA LEU A 56 10.25 16.52 15.52
C LEU A 56 9.55 15.15 15.64
N ALA A 57 10.24 14.05 15.34
CA ALA A 57 9.69 12.70 15.49
C ALA A 57 9.53 12.33 16.96
N VAL A 58 10.54 12.64 17.79
CA VAL A 58 10.47 12.47 19.25
C VAL A 58 9.33 13.28 19.85
N LEU A 59 9.19 14.55 19.45
CA LEU A 59 8.10 15.41 19.91
C LEU A 59 6.74 14.82 19.50
N ARG A 60 6.57 14.44 18.22
CA ARG A 60 5.32 13.84 17.73
C ARG A 60 4.96 12.56 18.48
N GLY A 61 5.92 11.65 18.66
CA GLY A 61 5.71 10.40 19.40
C GLY A 61 5.35 10.65 20.87
N THR A 62 6.04 11.59 21.51
CA THR A 62 5.79 11.94 22.92
C THR A 62 4.41 12.59 23.08
N THR A 63 4.04 13.53 22.21
CA THR A 63 2.71 14.15 22.22
C THR A 63 1.61 13.11 21.97
N LEU A 64 1.79 12.22 21.00
CA LEU A 64 0.84 11.16 20.71
C LEU A 64 0.64 10.24 21.93
N GLY A 65 1.72 9.79 22.56
CA GLY A 65 1.65 8.92 23.73
C GLY A 65 0.93 9.57 24.91
N VAL A 66 1.19 10.86 25.17
CA VAL A 66 0.49 11.62 26.21
C VAL A 66 -1.00 11.80 25.88
N VAL A 67 -1.34 12.16 24.64
CA VAL A 67 -2.74 12.33 24.21
C VAL A 67 -3.51 11.01 24.34
N VAL A 68 -2.90 9.90 23.92
CA VAL A 68 -3.49 8.56 24.03
C VAL A 68 -3.70 8.20 25.51
N ALA A 69 -2.69 8.40 26.37
CA ALA A 69 -2.80 8.10 27.79
C ALA A 69 -3.93 8.91 28.47
N ILE A 70 -4.03 10.21 28.20
CA ILE A 70 -5.11 11.07 28.73
C ILE A 70 -6.47 10.62 28.22
N THR A 71 -6.57 10.30 26.92
CA THR A 71 -7.81 9.84 26.28
C THR A 71 -8.34 8.58 26.97
N PHE A 72 -7.48 7.59 27.22
CA PHE A 72 -7.89 6.35 27.91
C PHE A 72 -8.06 6.51 29.42
N ALA A 73 -7.32 7.44 30.05
CA ALA A 73 -7.49 7.76 31.47
C ALA A 73 -8.79 8.52 31.77
N ALA A 74 -9.45 9.11 30.77
CA ALA A 74 -10.68 9.88 30.95
C ALA A 74 -11.79 9.08 31.66
N SER A 75 -11.92 7.78 31.35
CA SER A 75 -12.93 6.91 31.98
C SER A 75 -12.64 6.65 33.47
N PRO A 76 -11.46 6.17 33.89
CA PRO A 76 -11.15 6.00 35.31
C PRO A 76 -11.10 7.34 36.07
N LEU A 77 -10.57 8.43 35.49
CA LEU A 77 -10.58 9.76 36.13
C LEU A 77 -11.99 10.27 36.43
N ALA A 78 -12.95 10.03 35.53
CA ALA A 78 -14.34 10.39 35.73
C ALA A 78 -15.03 9.54 36.82
N SER A 79 -14.54 8.32 37.07
CA SER A 79 -15.06 7.49 38.16
C SER A 79 -14.62 8.00 39.54
N VAL A 80 -13.41 8.58 39.64
CA VAL A 80 -12.90 9.19 40.89
C VAL A 80 -13.79 10.35 41.36
N TRP A 81 -14.38 11.11 40.44
CA TRP A 81 -15.32 12.20 40.75
C TRP A 81 -16.56 11.77 41.54
N GLN A 82 -16.94 10.49 41.47
CA GLN A 82 -18.17 10.00 42.09
C GLN A 82 -17.94 9.44 43.50
N VAL A 83 -16.69 9.21 43.89
CA VAL A 83 -16.37 8.60 45.18
C VAL A 83 -16.39 9.69 46.25
N SER A 84 -17.46 9.71 47.05
CA SER A 84 -17.53 10.58 48.23
C SER A 84 -16.41 10.23 49.22
N PRO A 85 -15.74 11.21 49.86
CA PRO A 85 -14.67 10.97 50.84
C PRO A 85 -15.06 10.03 51.98
N ALA A 86 -16.31 10.09 52.45
CA ALA A 86 -16.82 9.21 53.50
C ALA A 86 -16.91 7.73 53.10
N ARG A 87 -17.02 7.43 51.79
CA ARG A 87 -17.01 6.05 51.27
C ARG A 87 -15.61 5.52 51.01
N ALA A 88 -14.65 6.38 50.68
CA ALA A 88 -13.26 5.97 50.54
C ALA A 88 -12.67 5.41 51.85
N LEU A 89 -13.23 5.80 52.99
CA LEU A 89 -12.85 5.30 54.32
C LEU A 89 -13.60 4.01 54.74
N ARG A 90 -14.55 3.51 53.94
CA ARG A 90 -15.27 2.25 54.19
C ARG A 90 -14.69 1.14 53.31
N ALA A 91 -14.13 0.12 53.95
CA ALA A 91 -13.52 -1.03 53.27
C ALA A 91 -14.51 -1.84 52.40
N ASP A 92 -15.81 -1.82 52.73
CA ASP A 92 -16.86 -2.59 52.05
C ASP A 92 -17.78 -1.74 51.13
N ALA A 93 -17.32 -0.59 50.65
CA ALA A 93 -18.13 0.23 49.74
C ALA A 93 -18.14 -0.36 48.32
N ASP A 94 -19.29 -0.90 47.88
CA ASP A 94 -19.49 -1.33 46.50
C ASP A 94 -19.25 -0.18 45.49
N PRO A 95 -18.63 -0.45 44.32
CA PRO A 95 -18.45 0.55 43.27
C PRO A 95 -19.79 1.17 42.85
N LEU A 96 -19.88 2.49 42.88
CA LEU A 96 -21.07 3.19 42.40
C LEU A 96 -21.28 2.92 40.90
N PRO A 97 -22.52 2.66 40.46
CA PRO A 97 -22.83 2.63 39.04
C PRO A 97 -22.64 4.03 38.44
N THR A 98 -21.69 4.13 37.50
CA THR A 98 -21.43 5.36 36.73
C THR A 98 -22.71 5.93 36.13
N PRO A 99 -23.05 7.23 36.36
CA PRO A 99 -24.17 7.90 35.74
C PRO A 99 -24.12 7.77 34.21
N ARG A 100 -25.28 7.54 33.58
CA ARG A 100 -25.37 7.37 32.12
C ARG A 100 -24.74 8.54 31.36
N ALA A 101 -24.98 9.77 31.79
CA ALA A 101 -24.42 10.98 31.18
C ALA A 101 -22.88 10.97 31.19
N LEU A 102 -22.27 10.64 32.33
CA LEU A 102 -20.80 10.61 32.44
C LEU A 102 -20.19 9.46 31.65
N ARG A 103 -20.87 8.30 31.60
CA ARG A 103 -20.45 7.17 30.76
C ARG A 103 -20.49 7.53 29.27
N ILE A 104 -21.52 8.24 28.82
CA ILE A 104 -21.61 8.73 27.42
C ILE A 104 -20.54 9.79 27.15
N ALA A 105 -20.34 10.74 28.08
CA ALA A 105 -19.33 11.78 27.93
C ALA A 105 -17.90 11.23 27.85
N THR A 106 -17.56 10.26 28.70
CA THR A 106 -16.24 9.59 28.66
C THR A 106 -16.06 8.73 27.43
N ALA A 107 -17.09 8.00 26.98
CA ALA A 107 -17.04 7.26 25.71
C ALA A 107 -16.86 8.21 24.51
N ALA A 108 -17.59 9.33 24.48
CA ALA A 108 -17.45 10.34 23.44
C ALA A 108 -16.04 10.96 23.46
N ALA A 109 -15.48 11.26 24.64
CA ALA A 109 -14.12 11.77 24.77
C ALA A 109 -13.08 10.78 24.22
N VAL A 110 -13.25 9.47 24.48
CA VAL A 110 -12.38 8.43 23.91
C VAL A 110 -12.47 8.41 22.38
N VAL A 111 -13.69 8.43 21.82
CA VAL A 111 -13.90 8.43 20.37
C VAL A 111 -13.30 9.68 19.72
N VAL A 112 -13.51 10.86 20.31
CA VAL A 112 -12.96 12.12 19.81
C VAL A 112 -11.43 12.13 19.92
N GLY A 113 -10.86 11.62 21.02
CA GLY A 113 -9.42 11.53 21.19
C GLY A 113 -8.76 10.59 20.18
N VAL A 114 -9.38 9.43 19.93
CA VAL A 114 -8.93 8.47 18.89
C VAL A 114 -9.05 9.10 17.50
N PHE A 115 -10.19 9.70 17.18
CA PHE A 115 -10.41 10.34 15.87
C PHE A 115 -9.45 11.50 15.64
N GLY A 116 -9.25 12.37 16.64
CA GLY A 116 -8.32 13.49 16.57
C GLY A 116 -6.88 13.04 16.37
N SER A 117 -6.47 11.98 17.07
CA SER A 117 -5.13 11.37 16.90
C SER A 117 -4.97 10.77 15.50
N ALA A 118 -5.98 10.04 15.02
CA ALA A 118 -5.97 9.43 13.69
C ALA A 118 -5.96 10.49 12.58
N TRP A 119 -6.74 11.56 12.71
CA TRP A 119 -6.77 12.67 11.76
C TRP A 119 -5.46 13.44 11.71
N TRP A 120 -4.85 13.69 12.87
CA TRP A 120 -3.54 14.31 12.95
C TRP A 120 -2.46 13.47 12.27
N GLN A 121 -2.55 12.15 12.36
CA GLN A 121 -1.56 11.24 11.78
C GLN A 121 -1.78 10.98 10.27
N SER A 122 -3.03 10.84 9.82
CA SER A 122 -3.35 10.53 8.41
C SER A 122 -3.44 11.76 7.51
N SER A 123 -3.64 12.96 8.08
CA SER A 123 -3.99 14.19 7.33
C SER A 123 -5.24 14.05 6.45
N SER A 124 -6.05 13.01 6.66
CA SER A 124 -7.20 12.62 5.84
C SER A 124 -8.39 12.29 6.74
N LEU A 125 -9.46 13.07 6.59
CA LEU A 125 -10.71 12.88 7.35
C LEU A 125 -11.34 11.51 7.09
N ARG A 126 -11.25 11.02 5.85
CA ARG A 126 -11.81 9.72 5.47
C ARG A 126 -11.09 8.58 6.17
N ASP A 127 -9.76 8.62 6.22
CA ASP A 127 -8.96 7.56 6.83
C ASP A 127 -9.09 7.57 8.35
N ALA A 128 -9.16 8.76 8.96
CA ALA A 128 -9.43 8.90 10.39
C ALA A 128 -10.81 8.36 10.79
N ALA A 129 -11.84 8.66 9.99
CA ALA A 129 -13.19 8.14 10.19
C ALA A 129 -13.22 6.62 10.02
N ALA A 130 -12.59 6.09 8.95
CA ALA A 130 -12.52 4.67 8.68
C ALA A 130 -11.77 3.90 9.78
N PHE A 131 -10.65 4.42 10.26
CA PHE A 131 -9.88 3.83 11.36
C PHE A 131 -10.68 3.81 12.66
N THR A 132 -11.29 4.94 13.02
CA THR A 132 -12.09 5.06 14.26
C THR A 132 -13.31 4.14 14.22
N ALA A 133 -14.02 4.10 13.09
CA ALA A 133 -15.16 3.21 12.88
C ALA A 133 -14.73 1.74 12.90
N GLY A 134 -13.61 1.39 12.26
CA GLY A 134 -13.04 0.05 12.26
C GLY A 134 -12.65 -0.42 13.67
N LEU A 135 -11.98 0.44 14.45
CA LEU A 135 -11.61 0.14 15.83
C LEU A 135 -12.85 -0.05 16.72
N ALA A 136 -13.87 0.80 16.56
CA ALA A 136 -15.13 0.65 17.26
C ALA A 136 -15.85 -0.66 16.87
N ALA A 137 -15.87 -1.01 15.59
CA ALA A 137 -16.47 -2.25 15.09
C ALA A 137 -15.77 -3.49 15.64
N VAL A 138 -14.42 -3.53 15.62
CA VAL A 138 -13.66 -4.65 16.17
C VAL A 138 -13.81 -4.76 17.68
N THR A 139 -13.76 -3.63 18.40
CA THR A 139 -14.01 -3.62 19.85
C THR A 139 -15.41 -4.13 20.17
N GLY A 140 -16.42 -3.71 19.40
CA GLY A 140 -17.79 -4.21 19.51
C GLY A 140 -17.89 -5.71 19.24
N LEU A 141 -17.24 -6.21 18.19
CA LEU A 141 -17.21 -7.63 17.85
C LEU A 141 -16.53 -8.48 18.94
N LEU A 142 -15.41 -8.01 19.48
CA LEU A 142 -14.72 -8.67 20.59
C LEU A 142 -15.58 -8.66 21.86
N ALA A 143 -16.24 -7.54 22.18
CA ALA A 143 -17.14 -7.45 23.33
C ALA A 143 -18.37 -8.36 23.18
N LEU A 144 -18.95 -8.45 21.98
CA LEU A 144 -20.05 -9.37 21.67
C LEU A 144 -19.60 -10.82 21.79
N SER A 145 -18.43 -11.16 21.25
CA SER A 145 -17.84 -12.50 21.34
C SER A 145 -17.58 -12.89 22.80
N ALA A 146 -17.03 -11.97 23.60
CA ALA A 146 -16.80 -12.18 25.02
C ALA A 146 -18.11 -12.37 25.81
N THR A 147 -19.15 -11.60 25.46
CA THR A 147 -20.48 -11.75 26.06
C THR A 147 -21.12 -13.07 25.68
N GLY A 148 -20.97 -13.51 24.42
CA GLY A 148 -21.38 -14.83 23.94
C GLY A 148 -20.68 -15.96 24.69
N MET A 149 -19.35 -15.89 24.82
CA MET A 149 -18.55 -16.85 25.58
C MET A 149 -18.98 -16.91 27.04
N ARG A 150 -19.22 -15.76 27.69
CA ARG A 150 -19.71 -15.70 29.07
C ARG A 150 -21.09 -16.35 29.24
N ARG A 151 -22.01 -16.12 28.28
CA ARG A 151 -23.34 -16.77 28.30
C ARG A 151 -23.22 -18.28 28.12
N LEU A 152 -22.43 -18.73 27.14
CA LEU A 152 -22.18 -20.15 26.90
C LEU A 152 -21.57 -20.82 28.13
N ALA A 153 -20.54 -20.22 28.73
CA ALA A 153 -19.92 -20.71 29.97
C ALA A 153 -20.92 -20.79 31.14
N GLY A 154 -21.89 -19.88 31.20
CA GLY A 154 -22.98 -19.91 32.18
C GLY A 154 -24.02 -21.00 31.93
N MET A 155 -24.20 -21.46 30.68
CA MET A 155 -25.15 -22.50 30.28
C MET A 155 -24.62 -23.92 30.46
N ILE A 156 -23.30 -24.12 30.55
CA ILE A 156 -22.72 -25.46 30.66
C ILE A 156 -23.01 -26.06 32.05
N PRO A 157 -23.64 -27.25 32.14
CA PRO A 157 -23.93 -27.91 33.41
C PRO A 157 -22.65 -28.19 34.20
N ARG A 158 -22.56 -27.60 35.38
CA ARG A 158 -21.35 -27.61 36.25
C ARG A 158 -20.94 -29.01 36.74
N GLY A 159 -21.81 -30.01 36.61
CA GLY A 159 -21.56 -31.40 36.99
C GLY A 159 -20.88 -32.26 35.92
N ARG A 160 -20.64 -31.74 34.71
CA ARG A 160 -20.13 -32.53 33.58
C ARG A 160 -18.60 -32.57 33.47
N PHE A 161 -17.88 -31.75 34.24
CA PHE A 161 -16.41 -31.70 34.23
C PHE A 161 -15.81 -32.31 35.50
N VAL A 162 -14.88 -33.24 35.31
CA VAL A 162 -14.29 -34.08 36.36
C VAL A 162 -13.15 -33.38 37.13
N GLY A 163 -12.61 -32.27 36.61
CA GLY A 163 -11.49 -31.55 37.22
C GLY A 163 -11.90 -30.29 38.02
N PRO A 164 -11.52 -30.16 39.31
CA PRO A 164 -11.86 -29.00 40.15
C PRO A 164 -11.31 -27.67 39.61
N TYR A 165 -10.15 -27.68 38.95
CA TYR A 165 -9.53 -26.49 38.33
C TYR A 165 -10.29 -26.00 37.08
N LEU A 166 -10.73 -26.92 36.22
CA LEU A 166 -11.47 -26.56 35.00
C LEU A 166 -12.87 -26.01 35.34
N ARG A 167 -13.50 -26.60 36.36
CA ARG A 167 -14.80 -26.16 36.87
C ARG A 167 -14.73 -24.77 37.49
N SER A 168 -13.70 -24.49 38.28
CA SER A 168 -13.49 -23.18 38.90
C SER A 168 -13.11 -22.11 37.86
N GLY A 169 -12.31 -22.45 36.86
CA GLY A 169 -12.00 -21.55 35.73
C GLY A 169 -13.23 -21.17 34.90
N LEU A 170 -14.06 -22.15 34.50
CA LEU A 170 -15.31 -21.88 33.78
C LEU A 170 -16.31 -21.08 34.62
N ALA A 171 -16.38 -21.35 35.92
CA ALA A 171 -17.22 -20.58 36.85
C ALA A 171 -16.75 -19.12 36.99
N ALA A 172 -15.43 -18.88 37.00
CA ALA A 172 -14.87 -17.54 37.04
C ALA A 172 -15.21 -16.73 35.77
N LEU A 173 -15.16 -17.38 34.59
CA LEU A 173 -15.51 -16.74 33.32
C LEU A 173 -16.99 -16.32 33.26
N GLY A 174 -17.89 -17.21 33.69
CA GLY A 174 -19.35 -17.00 33.65
C GLY A 174 -19.91 -16.02 34.69
N ARG A 175 -19.17 -15.73 35.77
CA ARG A 175 -19.67 -14.98 36.94
C ARG A 175 -20.08 -13.53 36.58
N PRO A 176 -21.22 -13.02 37.06
CA PRO A 176 -21.57 -11.61 36.96
C PRO A 176 -20.51 -10.72 37.61
N GLY A 177 -20.03 -9.71 36.88
CA GLY A 177 -18.93 -8.85 37.32
C GLY A 177 -17.53 -9.41 37.07
N SER A 178 -17.38 -10.54 36.37
CA SER A 178 -16.06 -11.03 35.97
C SER A 178 -15.38 -10.07 34.98
N GLY A 179 -14.09 -9.85 35.14
CA GLY A 179 -13.26 -9.03 34.24
C GLY A 179 -13.07 -9.62 32.84
N THR A 180 -13.72 -10.75 32.54
CA THR A 180 -13.56 -11.53 31.30
C THR A 180 -13.78 -10.71 30.04
N THR A 181 -14.79 -9.84 29.99
CA THR A 181 -15.05 -9.00 28.82
C THR A 181 -13.92 -8.00 28.58
N GLY A 182 -13.44 -7.34 29.63
CA GLY A 182 -12.31 -6.41 29.52
C GLY A 182 -11.03 -7.12 29.09
N ALA A 183 -10.74 -8.27 29.72
CA ALA A 183 -9.57 -9.09 29.39
C ALA A 183 -9.62 -9.60 27.95
N MET A 184 -10.75 -10.14 27.48
CA MET A 184 -10.88 -10.61 26.10
C MET A 184 -10.76 -9.48 25.06
N VAL A 185 -11.33 -8.31 25.34
CA VAL A 185 -11.19 -7.15 24.46
C VAL A 185 -9.73 -6.67 24.42
N ALA A 186 -9.07 -6.56 25.57
CA ALA A 186 -7.67 -6.15 25.64
C ALA A 186 -6.73 -7.15 24.93
N LEU A 187 -6.86 -8.44 25.25
CA LEU A 187 -6.10 -9.52 24.59
C LEU A 187 -6.39 -9.60 23.10
N GLY A 188 -7.66 -9.48 22.70
CA GLY A 188 -8.07 -9.52 21.30
C GLY A 188 -7.54 -8.34 20.50
N LEU A 189 -7.56 -7.13 21.06
CA LEU A 189 -6.96 -5.95 20.44
C LEU A 189 -5.43 -6.06 20.35
N GLY A 190 -4.76 -6.56 21.40
CA GLY A 190 -3.32 -6.81 21.36
C GLY A 190 -2.94 -7.84 20.27
N PHE A 191 -3.67 -8.96 20.22
CA PHE A 191 -3.47 -9.99 19.22
C PHE A 191 -3.78 -9.52 17.80
N LEU A 192 -4.81 -8.68 17.63
CA LEU A 192 -5.12 -8.05 16.35
C LEU A 192 -3.95 -7.22 15.84
N VAL A 193 -3.33 -6.40 16.71
CA VAL A 193 -2.18 -5.58 16.34
C VAL A 193 -1.02 -6.47 15.87
N VAL A 194 -0.72 -7.55 16.61
CA VAL A 194 0.33 -8.52 16.27
C VAL A 194 0.05 -9.19 14.92
N ILE A 195 -1.17 -9.71 14.70
CA ILE A 195 -1.55 -10.36 13.44
C ILE A 195 -1.56 -9.36 12.28
N ALA A 196 -2.15 -8.18 12.46
CA ALA A 196 -2.27 -7.19 11.40
C ALA A 196 -0.88 -6.80 10.89
N MET A 197 0.08 -6.61 11.80
CA MET A 197 1.46 -6.35 11.44
C MET A 197 2.10 -7.52 10.67
N GLY A 198 1.93 -8.76 11.15
CA GLY A 198 2.44 -9.95 10.44
C GLY A 198 1.84 -10.11 9.04
N LEU A 199 0.54 -9.80 8.88
CA LEU A 199 -0.14 -9.82 7.58
C LEU A 199 0.41 -8.74 6.65
N ILE A 200 0.58 -7.50 7.12
CA ILE A 200 1.17 -6.41 6.34
C ILE A 200 2.56 -6.82 5.85
N GLN A 201 3.39 -7.36 6.75
CA GLN A 201 4.73 -7.84 6.41
C GLN A 201 4.68 -8.95 5.35
N SER A 202 3.86 -9.99 5.54
CA SER A 202 3.76 -11.11 4.59
C SER A 202 3.28 -10.66 3.20
N ARG A 203 2.35 -9.71 3.14
CA ARG A 203 1.85 -9.15 1.87
C ARG A 203 2.91 -8.33 1.17
N LEU A 204 3.72 -7.57 1.93
CA LEU A 204 4.80 -6.79 1.35
C LEU A 204 5.91 -7.70 0.81
N ASP A 205 6.32 -8.71 1.59
CA ASP A 205 7.32 -9.69 1.18
C ASP A 205 6.88 -10.45 -0.08
N GLY A 206 5.60 -10.87 -0.13
CA GLY A 206 5.02 -11.53 -1.31
C GLY A 206 4.97 -10.62 -2.53
N LYS A 207 4.53 -9.35 -2.38
CA LYS A 207 4.55 -8.37 -3.46
C LYS A 207 5.96 -8.09 -3.96
N LEU A 208 6.93 -7.98 -3.07
CA LEU A 208 8.32 -7.74 -3.45
C LEU A 208 8.91 -8.88 -4.28
N ARG A 209 8.63 -10.13 -3.88
CA ARG A 209 9.05 -11.31 -4.67
C ARG A 209 8.39 -11.37 -6.04
N ASN A 210 7.12 -10.99 -6.11
CA ASN A 210 6.36 -11.05 -7.36
C ASN A 210 6.59 -9.84 -8.28
N ALA A 211 7.11 -8.73 -7.74
CA ALA A 211 7.37 -7.51 -8.51
C ALA A 211 8.49 -7.67 -9.56
N LEU A 212 9.22 -8.79 -9.55
CA LEU A 212 10.33 -9.05 -10.45
C LEU A 212 10.29 -10.50 -10.95
N PRO A 213 9.70 -10.73 -12.15
CA PRO A 213 9.73 -12.04 -12.78
C PRO A 213 11.18 -12.52 -12.95
N GLU A 214 11.45 -13.78 -12.65
CA GLU A 214 12.79 -14.36 -12.88
C GLU A 214 13.22 -14.22 -14.34
N ASP A 215 12.28 -14.13 -15.28
CA ASP A 215 12.48 -14.00 -16.72
C ASP A 215 12.58 -12.54 -17.23
N ALA A 216 12.62 -11.54 -16.34
CA ALA A 216 12.70 -10.14 -16.77
C ALA A 216 13.93 -9.87 -17.68
N PRO A 217 13.78 -9.05 -18.73
CA PRO A 217 14.88 -8.66 -19.60
C PRO A 217 15.89 -7.79 -18.83
N SER A 218 17.18 -7.98 -19.12
CA SER A 218 18.25 -7.22 -18.46
C SER A 218 18.67 -5.98 -19.24
N VAL A 219 18.44 -5.98 -20.56
CA VAL A 219 18.70 -4.85 -21.46
C VAL A 219 17.49 -4.54 -22.34
N PHE A 220 17.27 -3.25 -22.59
CA PHE A 220 16.35 -2.73 -23.58
C PHE A 220 17.14 -1.95 -24.63
N LEU A 221 16.84 -2.19 -25.88
CA LEU A 221 17.39 -1.48 -27.02
C LEU A 221 16.30 -0.58 -27.60
N VAL A 222 16.62 0.69 -27.74
CA VAL A 222 15.71 1.71 -28.28
C VAL A 222 16.32 2.28 -29.56
N ASP A 223 15.45 2.66 -30.49
CA ASP A 223 15.82 3.26 -31.77
C ASP A 223 16.59 2.32 -32.72
N VAL A 224 16.24 1.02 -32.70
CA VAL A 224 16.80 0.04 -33.64
C VAL A 224 16.08 0.19 -34.97
N GLN A 225 16.76 0.64 -36.02
CA GLN A 225 16.11 0.79 -37.33
C GLN A 225 15.76 -0.59 -37.93
N PRO A 226 14.69 -0.72 -38.73
CA PRO A 226 14.26 -2.01 -39.26
C PRO A 226 15.35 -2.77 -40.05
N ASP A 227 16.19 -2.05 -40.80
CA ASP A 227 17.33 -2.57 -41.56
C ASP A 227 18.49 -3.01 -40.66
N GLN A 228 18.63 -2.41 -39.48
CA GLN A 228 19.65 -2.74 -38.48
C GLN A 228 19.29 -3.97 -37.65
N TRP A 229 18.01 -4.34 -37.59
CA TRP A 229 17.52 -5.41 -36.72
C TRP A 229 18.27 -6.74 -36.87
N PRO A 230 18.52 -7.27 -38.08
CA PRO A 230 19.23 -8.54 -38.23
C PRO A 230 20.64 -8.51 -37.61
N GLY A 231 21.35 -7.38 -37.72
CA GLY A 231 22.68 -7.21 -37.14
C GLY A 231 22.64 -7.07 -35.61
N VAL A 232 21.67 -6.32 -35.09
CA VAL A 232 21.45 -6.17 -33.64
C VAL A 232 21.03 -7.49 -32.99
N GLU A 233 20.15 -8.24 -33.64
CA GLU A 233 19.71 -9.56 -33.19
C GLU A 233 20.89 -10.54 -33.14
N LEU A 234 21.77 -10.52 -34.15
CA LEU A 234 22.98 -11.33 -34.15
C LEU A 234 23.93 -10.92 -33.01
N ALA A 235 24.15 -9.62 -32.79
CA ALA A 235 24.98 -9.13 -31.70
C ALA A 235 24.46 -9.57 -30.33
N LEU A 236 23.13 -9.59 -30.13
CA LEU A 236 22.49 -10.12 -28.93
C LEU A 236 22.73 -11.64 -28.79
N LYS A 237 22.50 -12.41 -29.85
CA LYS A 237 22.68 -13.88 -29.85
C LYS A 237 24.14 -14.28 -29.60
N ASP A 238 25.10 -13.61 -30.23
CA ASP A 238 26.54 -13.85 -30.06
C ASP A 238 26.99 -13.65 -28.60
N GLN A 239 26.42 -12.65 -27.92
CA GLN A 239 26.67 -12.41 -26.51
C GLN A 239 25.89 -13.36 -25.59
N GLY A 240 25.11 -14.30 -26.13
CA GLY A 240 24.37 -15.31 -25.38
C GLY A 240 23.05 -14.81 -24.81
N ALA A 241 22.47 -13.76 -25.38
CA ALA A 241 21.18 -13.24 -24.93
C ALA A 241 20.06 -14.28 -25.11
N ARG A 242 19.21 -14.41 -24.10
CA ARG A 242 18.02 -15.27 -24.09
C ARG A 242 16.76 -14.41 -24.10
N GLY A 243 15.65 -15.01 -24.53
CA GLY A 243 14.34 -14.34 -24.54
C GLY A 243 14.33 -13.06 -25.39
N ILE A 244 15.08 -13.05 -26.50
CA ILE A 244 15.16 -11.90 -27.40
C ILE A 244 13.78 -11.68 -28.00
N LYS A 245 13.21 -10.51 -27.75
CA LYS A 245 11.94 -10.08 -28.35
C LYS A 245 12.15 -8.73 -29.01
N SER A 246 11.40 -8.45 -30.08
CA SER A 246 11.39 -7.12 -30.69
C SER A 246 10.01 -6.74 -31.19
N SER A 247 9.63 -5.49 -30.93
CA SER A 247 8.37 -4.90 -31.36
C SER A 247 8.63 -3.65 -32.21
N PRO A 248 7.93 -3.48 -33.34
CA PRO A 248 7.95 -2.22 -34.08
C PRO A 248 7.26 -1.11 -33.28
N VAL A 249 7.70 0.12 -33.48
CA VAL A 249 7.16 1.31 -32.84
C VAL A 249 6.96 2.38 -33.90
N ILE A 250 5.69 2.72 -34.13
CA ILE A 250 5.26 3.72 -35.09
C ILE A 250 4.81 4.94 -34.32
N MET A 251 5.38 6.10 -34.66
CA MET A 251 5.00 7.37 -34.06
C MET A 251 3.86 7.97 -34.87
N ALA A 252 2.71 8.15 -34.23
CA ALA A 252 1.52 8.73 -34.86
C ALA A 252 0.89 9.80 -33.97
N ARG A 253 0.32 10.84 -34.58
CA ARG A 253 -0.42 11.87 -33.86
C ARG A 253 -1.91 11.60 -33.97
N LEU A 254 -2.63 11.62 -32.85
CA LEU A 254 -4.09 11.54 -32.90
C LEU A 254 -4.66 12.84 -33.50
N ALA A 255 -5.33 12.73 -34.64
CA ALA A 255 -5.87 13.85 -35.40
C ALA A 255 -7.34 14.12 -35.06
N ALA A 256 -8.17 13.08 -35.04
CA ALA A 256 -9.60 13.17 -34.73
C ALA A 256 -10.11 11.93 -33.98
N ILE A 257 -11.22 12.11 -33.27
CA ILE A 257 -12.02 11.04 -32.65
C ILE A 257 -13.45 11.23 -33.15
N ASN A 258 -14.03 10.21 -33.79
CA ASN A 258 -15.36 10.27 -34.40
C ASN A 258 -15.56 11.53 -35.26
N ASP A 259 -14.63 11.79 -36.17
CA ASP A 259 -14.61 12.96 -37.08
C ASP A 259 -14.45 14.33 -36.39
N VAL A 260 -14.34 14.37 -35.05
CA VAL A 260 -14.12 15.62 -34.31
C VAL A 260 -12.61 15.83 -34.09
N PRO A 261 -12.04 16.96 -34.55
CA PRO A 261 -10.63 17.23 -34.36
C PRO A 261 -10.23 17.27 -32.89
N VAL A 262 -9.12 16.60 -32.56
CA VAL A 262 -8.61 16.51 -31.18
C VAL A 262 -8.33 17.89 -30.58
N ARG A 263 -7.94 18.87 -31.42
CA ARG A 263 -7.71 20.26 -30.98
C ARG A 263 -8.97 20.90 -30.37
N GLU A 264 -10.15 20.54 -30.85
CA GLU A 264 -11.42 21.04 -30.33
C GLU A 264 -11.84 20.30 -29.06
N LEU A 265 -11.69 18.97 -29.04
CA LEU A 265 -11.95 18.14 -27.86
C LEU A 265 -11.08 18.55 -26.67
N ALA A 266 -9.79 18.83 -26.92
CA ALA A 266 -8.86 19.29 -25.90
C ALA A 266 -9.23 20.67 -25.32
N LYS A 267 -9.81 21.58 -26.12
CA LYS A 267 -10.29 22.89 -25.65
C LYS A 267 -11.53 22.76 -24.77
N LYS A 268 -12.49 21.91 -25.16
CA LYS A 268 -13.73 21.66 -24.40
C LYS A 268 -13.48 21.04 -23.03
N ARG A 269 -12.42 20.25 -22.87
CA ARG A 269 -12.10 19.56 -21.59
C ARG A 269 -11.33 20.39 -20.55
N GLY A 270 -10.96 21.63 -20.85
CA GLY A 270 -10.31 22.56 -19.91
C GLY A 270 -8.84 22.22 -19.56
N LYS A 271 -8.08 23.22 -19.08
CA LYS A 271 -6.64 23.10 -18.75
C LYS A 271 -6.30 22.19 -17.55
N GLY A 272 -7.29 21.69 -16.82
CA GLY A 272 -7.10 21.06 -15.50
C GLY A 272 -7.07 19.53 -15.45
N ARG A 273 -7.28 18.79 -16.56
CA ARG A 273 -7.31 17.32 -16.56
C ARG A 273 -6.18 16.73 -17.40
N ARG A 274 -5.53 15.68 -16.88
CA ARG A 274 -4.49 14.85 -17.55
C ARG A 274 -4.86 14.38 -18.97
N GLY A 275 -6.15 14.40 -19.35
CA GLY A 275 -6.64 14.05 -20.69
C GLY A 275 -6.16 14.99 -21.81
N GLY A 276 -6.05 16.30 -21.57
CA GLY A 276 -5.66 17.25 -22.62
C GLY A 276 -4.21 17.11 -23.10
N TRP A 277 -3.30 16.67 -22.23
CA TRP A 277 -1.92 16.34 -22.60
C TRP A 277 -1.85 15.01 -23.36
N THR A 278 -2.64 14.01 -22.91
CA THR A 278 -2.72 12.68 -23.54
C THR A 278 -3.15 12.77 -25.00
N MET A 279 -4.05 13.70 -25.33
CA MET A 279 -4.54 13.97 -26.68
C MET A 279 -3.54 14.68 -27.59
N ARG A 280 -2.63 15.50 -27.04
CA ARG A 280 -1.76 16.40 -27.83
C ARG A 280 -0.37 15.84 -28.11
N ARG A 281 0.03 14.77 -27.42
CA ARG A 281 1.33 14.13 -27.63
C ARG A 281 1.27 13.19 -28.84
N GLU A 282 2.43 12.92 -29.41
CA GLU A 282 2.60 11.79 -30.31
C GLU A 282 2.43 10.49 -29.53
N GLN A 283 1.66 9.59 -30.14
CA GLN A 283 1.39 8.27 -29.62
C GLN A 283 2.37 7.27 -30.24
N ARG A 284 2.70 6.27 -29.45
CA ARG A 284 3.46 5.10 -29.90
C ARG A 284 2.47 3.99 -30.15
N LEU A 285 2.38 3.57 -31.40
CA LEU A 285 1.59 2.43 -31.82
C LEU A 285 2.56 1.27 -32.10
N THR A 286 2.10 0.07 -31.83
CA THR A 286 2.69 -1.17 -32.34
C THR A 286 1.59 -1.95 -33.05
N TYR A 287 1.96 -3.05 -33.68
CA TYR A 287 1.02 -4.06 -34.17
C TYR A 287 1.42 -5.44 -33.68
N TYR A 288 0.43 -6.29 -33.38
CA TYR A 288 0.61 -7.66 -32.92
C TYR A 288 -0.49 -8.55 -33.51
N GLU A 289 -0.12 -9.75 -33.94
CA GLU A 289 -1.10 -10.78 -34.31
C GLU A 289 -1.80 -11.30 -33.06
N ASP A 290 -1.02 -11.78 -32.09
CA ASP A 290 -1.51 -12.14 -30.75
C ASP A 290 -1.02 -11.14 -29.70
N LEU A 291 -1.91 -10.75 -28.79
CA LEU A 291 -1.53 -9.91 -27.66
C LEU A 291 -0.63 -10.70 -26.68
N PRO A 292 0.42 -10.07 -26.11
CA PRO A 292 1.24 -10.70 -25.08
C PRO A 292 0.43 -11.14 -23.85
N ASP A 293 0.89 -12.18 -23.12
CA ASP A 293 0.16 -12.78 -21.98
C ASP A 293 -0.19 -11.81 -20.84
N ASP A 294 0.55 -10.71 -20.71
CA ASP A 294 0.35 -9.65 -19.72
C ASP A 294 -0.67 -8.58 -20.16
N ASN A 295 -1.35 -8.84 -21.28
CA ASN A 295 -2.46 -8.06 -21.81
C ASN A 295 -3.74 -8.90 -21.72
N ARG A 296 -4.74 -8.40 -21.02
CA ARG A 296 -6.04 -9.09 -20.88
C ARG A 296 -7.16 -8.24 -21.43
N ILE A 297 -7.87 -8.75 -22.43
CA ILE A 297 -9.07 -8.13 -22.99
C ILE A 297 -10.17 -8.10 -21.92
N VAL A 298 -10.76 -6.92 -21.72
CA VAL A 298 -11.85 -6.68 -20.75
C VAL A 298 -13.17 -6.47 -21.47
N ALA A 299 -13.14 -5.94 -22.70
CA ALA A 299 -14.33 -5.71 -23.51
C ALA A 299 -13.99 -5.75 -25.01
N GLY A 300 -14.94 -6.23 -25.82
CA GLY A 300 -14.76 -6.42 -27.26
C GLY A 300 -13.99 -7.69 -27.62
N GLU A 301 -13.60 -7.79 -28.89
CA GLU A 301 -12.86 -8.93 -29.46
C GLU A 301 -11.68 -8.40 -30.28
N LEU A 302 -10.60 -9.19 -30.36
CA LEU A 302 -9.39 -8.80 -31.08
C LEU A 302 -9.56 -9.20 -32.56
N TRP A 303 -9.29 -8.28 -33.47
CA TRP A 303 -9.29 -8.52 -34.92
C TRP A 303 -10.62 -9.11 -35.44
N SER A 304 -11.74 -8.50 -35.00
CA SER A 304 -13.10 -9.01 -35.18
C SER A 304 -13.78 -8.52 -36.45
N ASP A 305 -13.30 -7.44 -37.06
CA ASP A 305 -13.94 -6.75 -38.18
C ASP A 305 -13.03 -6.75 -39.42
N PRO A 306 -13.26 -7.65 -40.40
CA PRO A 306 -12.44 -7.73 -41.61
C PRO A 306 -12.59 -6.52 -42.54
N GLU A 307 -13.59 -5.66 -42.34
CA GLU A 307 -13.90 -4.54 -43.24
C GLU A 307 -13.27 -3.22 -42.75
N ALA A 308 -12.72 -3.18 -41.54
CA ALA A 308 -12.13 -2.01 -40.93
C ALA A 308 -10.74 -2.31 -40.39
N PHE A 309 -9.87 -1.29 -40.35
CA PHE A 309 -8.60 -1.41 -39.65
C PHE A 309 -8.83 -1.25 -38.16
N GLU A 310 -8.41 -2.23 -37.37
CA GLU A 310 -8.75 -2.28 -35.95
C GLU A 310 -7.62 -1.79 -35.04
N VAL A 311 -8.00 -1.31 -33.85
CA VAL A 311 -7.06 -0.95 -32.78
C VAL A 311 -7.57 -1.37 -31.40
N SER A 312 -6.69 -2.01 -30.64
CA SER A 312 -6.89 -2.30 -29.23
C SER A 312 -6.34 -1.16 -28.37
N LEU A 313 -7.12 -0.70 -27.37
CA LEU A 313 -6.70 0.33 -26.42
C LEU A 313 -6.55 -0.19 -24.98
N GLU A 314 -5.56 0.34 -24.25
CA GLU A 314 -5.48 0.18 -22.80
C GLU A 314 -6.66 0.89 -22.13
N GLN A 315 -7.35 0.22 -21.21
CA GLN A 315 -8.61 0.67 -20.61
C GLN A 315 -8.48 2.07 -20.00
N SER A 316 -7.48 2.29 -19.14
CA SER A 316 -7.31 3.58 -18.47
C SER A 316 -6.94 4.69 -19.48
N PHE A 317 -6.30 4.34 -20.59
CA PHE A 317 -5.99 5.25 -21.69
C PHE A 317 -7.23 5.61 -22.49
N ALA A 318 -8.08 4.64 -22.81
CA ALA A 318 -9.39 4.85 -23.42
C ALA A 318 -10.25 5.76 -22.54
N GLU A 319 -10.34 5.52 -21.24
CA GLU A 319 -11.07 6.37 -20.28
C GLU A 319 -10.53 7.81 -20.23
N ARG A 320 -9.20 8.00 -20.31
CA ARG A 320 -8.58 9.33 -20.36
C ARG A 320 -8.88 10.07 -21.67
N LEU A 321 -8.96 9.33 -22.77
CA LEU A 321 -9.39 9.86 -24.05
C LEU A 321 -10.92 10.02 -24.13
N GLY A 322 -11.67 9.33 -23.28
CA GLY A 322 -13.13 9.20 -23.33
C GLY A 322 -13.57 8.64 -24.68
N VAL A 323 -12.92 7.53 -25.05
CA VAL A 323 -13.17 6.73 -26.24
C VAL A 323 -13.76 5.41 -25.79
N GLU A 324 -14.76 4.92 -26.50
CA GLU A 324 -15.48 3.69 -26.21
C GLU A 324 -15.28 2.68 -27.36
N LEU A 325 -15.80 1.46 -27.18
CA LEU A 325 -15.81 0.45 -28.26
C LEU A 325 -16.67 0.94 -29.43
N GLY A 326 -16.16 0.73 -30.65
CA GLY A 326 -16.78 1.17 -31.90
C GLY A 326 -16.42 2.59 -32.35
N ASP A 327 -15.70 3.35 -31.53
CA ASP A 327 -15.25 4.69 -31.91
C ASP A 327 -14.16 4.64 -32.99
N ARG A 328 -14.16 5.65 -33.85
CA ARG A 328 -13.15 5.86 -34.91
C ARG A 328 -12.06 6.81 -34.46
N LEU A 329 -10.82 6.37 -34.57
CA LEU A 329 -9.62 7.15 -34.26
C LEU A 329 -8.86 7.43 -35.55
N ALA A 330 -8.80 8.69 -35.95
CA ALA A 330 -7.96 9.12 -37.06
C ALA A 330 -6.58 9.50 -36.54
N PHE A 331 -5.56 8.80 -37.00
CA PHE A 331 -4.16 9.05 -36.72
C PHE A 331 -3.47 9.67 -37.94
N ASP A 332 -2.53 10.58 -37.68
CA ASP A 332 -1.61 11.15 -38.67
C ASP A 332 -0.24 10.50 -38.45
N VAL A 333 0.17 9.66 -39.42
CA VAL A 333 1.46 8.98 -39.45
C VAL A 333 2.33 9.67 -40.50
N GLN A 334 3.19 10.59 -40.05
CA GLN A 334 4.10 11.34 -40.93
C GLN A 334 3.40 12.05 -42.11
N GLY A 335 2.19 12.56 -41.91
CA GLY A 335 1.37 13.24 -42.91
C GLY A 335 0.35 12.34 -43.62
N ILE A 336 0.35 11.02 -43.36
CA ILE A 336 -0.62 10.07 -43.92
C ILE A 336 -1.72 9.82 -42.89
N PRO A 337 -2.99 10.18 -43.19
CA PRO A 337 -4.11 9.86 -42.32
C PRO A 337 -4.43 8.35 -42.38
N ILE A 338 -4.50 7.72 -41.21
CA ILE A 338 -4.91 6.33 -41.03
C ILE A 338 -6.06 6.31 -40.04
N GLU A 339 -7.17 5.72 -40.42
CA GLU A 339 -8.34 5.56 -39.56
C GLU A 339 -8.36 4.16 -38.95
N LEU A 340 -8.53 4.08 -37.64
CA LEU A 340 -8.60 2.83 -36.89
C LEU A 340 -9.87 2.79 -36.03
N VAL A 341 -10.56 1.66 -36.00
CA VAL A 341 -11.76 1.42 -35.19
C VAL A 341 -11.39 0.73 -33.88
N VAL A 342 -11.92 1.21 -32.76
CA VAL A 342 -11.68 0.61 -31.44
C VAL A 342 -12.53 -0.64 -31.25
N THR A 343 -11.96 -1.82 -31.41
CA THR A 343 -12.71 -3.08 -31.31
C THR A 343 -12.42 -3.89 -30.05
N SER A 344 -11.33 -3.58 -29.34
CA SER A 344 -11.06 -4.16 -28.02
C SER A 344 -10.48 -3.15 -27.02
N LEU A 345 -10.87 -3.32 -25.76
CA LEU A 345 -10.29 -2.65 -24.60
C LEU A 345 -9.60 -3.68 -23.71
N ARG A 346 -8.37 -3.39 -23.29
CA ARG A 346 -7.55 -4.31 -22.49
C ARG A 346 -6.96 -3.68 -21.25
N THR A 347 -6.73 -4.51 -20.24
CA THR A 347 -5.86 -4.18 -19.11
C THR A 347 -4.45 -4.65 -19.42
N VAL A 348 -3.45 -3.89 -18.95
CA VAL A 348 -2.03 -4.14 -19.22
C VAL A 348 -1.27 -4.15 -17.90
N GLU A 349 -0.53 -5.21 -17.62
CA GLU A 349 0.33 -5.29 -16.45
C GLU A 349 1.66 -4.57 -16.70
N TRP A 350 1.68 -3.24 -16.49
CA TRP A 350 2.88 -2.43 -16.70
C TRP A 350 4.09 -2.81 -15.82
N GLU A 351 3.85 -3.60 -14.76
CA GLU A 351 4.86 -4.12 -13.85
C GLU A 351 5.53 -5.42 -14.36
N SER A 352 5.09 -5.97 -15.50
CA SER A 352 5.61 -7.22 -16.09
C SER A 352 7.00 -7.11 -16.73
N PHE A 353 7.50 -5.89 -16.92
CA PHE A 353 8.73 -5.59 -17.69
C PHE A 353 8.71 -6.07 -19.15
N SER A 354 7.53 -6.35 -19.72
CA SER A 354 7.37 -6.60 -21.16
C SER A 354 7.32 -5.32 -21.98
N MET A 355 7.44 -5.46 -23.31
CA MET A 355 7.25 -4.37 -24.26
C MET A 355 5.76 -4.07 -24.44
N ASN A 356 5.20 -3.30 -23.51
CA ASN A 356 3.79 -2.92 -23.49
C ASN A 356 3.53 -1.57 -24.15
N PHE A 357 2.37 -1.48 -24.82
CA PHE A 357 1.93 -0.30 -25.58
C PHE A 357 0.51 0.08 -25.18
N PHE A 358 0.17 1.38 -25.26
CA PHE A 358 -1.19 1.86 -25.00
C PHE A 358 -2.14 1.57 -26.17
N LEU A 359 -1.61 1.56 -27.38
CA LEU A 359 -2.31 1.35 -28.64
C LEU A 359 -1.62 0.21 -29.39
N VAL A 360 -2.39 -0.82 -29.75
CA VAL A 360 -1.93 -1.94 -30.58
C VAL A 360 -2.88 -2.00 -31.77
N ALA A 361 -2.36 -1.78 -32.96
CA ALA A 361 -3.12 -1.89 -34.21
C ALA A 361 -3.08 -3.30 -34.76
N GLU A 362 -4.01 -3.59 -35.65
CA GLU A 362 -4.02 -4.82 -36.43
C GLU A 362 -2.76 -4.93 -37.31
N PRO A 363 -2.16 -6.12 -37.46
CA PRO A 363 -1.07 -6.34 -38.41
C PRO A 363 -1.43 -5.96 -39.84
N GLY A 364 -0.47 -5.48 -40.63
CA GLY A 364 -0.68 -5.09 -42.04
C GLY A 364 -1.00 -3.61 -42.25
N VAL A 365 -1.67 -2.96 -41.29
CA VAL A 365 -2.08 -1.54 -41.42
C VAL A 365 -0.90 -0.58 -41.30
N LEU A 366 0.02 -0.90 -40.38
CA LEU A 366 1.17 -0.04 -40.04
C LEU A 366 2.51 -0.63 -40.50
N ASP A 367 2.51 -1.75 -41.21
CA ASP A 367 3.72 -2.50 -41.58
C ASP A 367 4.69 -1.69 -42.46
N GLN A 368 4.12 -0.87 -43.35
CA GLN A 368 4.87 0.01 -44.26
C GLN A 368 5.18 1.39 -43.64
N ALA A 369 4.67 1.65 -42.43
CA ALA A 369 4.87 2.96 -41.80
C ALA A 369 6.32 3.11 -41.30
N PRO A 370 6.92 4.30 -41.45
CA PRO A 370 8.25 4.57 -40.92
C PRO A 370 8.21 4.51 -39.39
N GLY A 371 9.17 3.77 -38.83
CA GLY A 371 9.28 3.56 -37.40
C GLY A 371 10.61 2.94 -37.03
N PHE A 372 10.81 2.76 -35.74
CA PHE A 372 11.96 2.06 -35.18
C PHE A 372 11.47 0.83 -34.41
N ARG A 373 12.36 -0.08 -34.08
CA ARG A 373 12.07 -1.24 -33.25
C ARG A 373 12.58 -1.01 -31.85
N LEU A 374 11.78 -1.46 -30.89
CA LEU A 374 12.21 -1.67 -29.53
C LEU A 374 12.55 -3.16 -29.39
N ALA A 375 13.63 -3.47 -28.70
CA ALA A 375 14.03 -4.85 -28.49
C ALA A 375 14.48 -5.08 -27.05
N THR A 376 14.31 -6.31 -26.59
CA THR A 376 14.73 -6.73 -25.27
C THR A 376 15.58 -7.98 -25.36
N GLY A 377 16.45 -8.14 -24.36
CA GLY A 377 17.24 -9.35 -24.21
C GLY A 377 17.62 -9.55 -22.75
N ARG A 378 17.81 -10.82 -22.38
CA ARG A 378 18.37 -11.17 -21.08
C ARG A 378 19.79 -11.69 -21.27
N LEU A 379 20.74 -10.99 -20.68
CA LEU A 379 22.15 -11.36 -20.68
C LEU A 379 22.66 -11.55 -19.25
N ASP A 380 23.73 -12.34 -19.13
CA ASP A 380 24.53 -12.40 -17.91
C ASP A 380 25.21 -11.04 -17.67
N ALA A 381 25.29 -10.62 -16.40
CA ALA A 381 25.79 -9.30 -16.01
C ALA A 381 27.20 -9.00 -16.55
N SER A 382 28.06 -10.02 -16.69
CA SER A 382 29.42 -9.89 -17.22
C SER A 382 29.48 -9.54 -18.71
N ARG A 383 28.41 -9.80 -19.47
CA ARG A 383 28.36 -9.61 -20.92
C ARG A 383 27.61 -8.35 -21.36
N GLU A 384 26.87 -7.72 -20.45
CA GLU A 384 26.08 -6.51 -20.76
C GLU A 384 26.96 -5.35 -21.22
N GLN A 385 28.12 -5.14 -20.58
CA GLN A 385 29.05 -4.08 -20.98
C GLN A 385 29.66 -4.35 -22.37
N ALA A 386 30.06 -5.59 -22.63
CA ALA A 386 30.62 -5.98 -23.93
C ALA A 386 29.60 -5.81 -25.08
N LEU A 387 28.33 -6.14 -24.83
CA LEU A 387 27.24 -5.86 -25.76
C LEU A 387 27.10 -4.35 -26.01
N GLN A 388 27.06 -3.54 -24.94
CA GLN A 388 26.94 -2.10 -25.05
C GLN A 388 28.09 -1.49 -25.88
N ASP A 389 29.33 -1.92 -25.64
CA ASP A 389 30.51 -1.43 -26.36
C ASP A 389 30.54 -1.88 -27.84
N ARG A 390 29.96 -3.05 -28.15
CA ARG A 390 29.81 -3.52 -29.54
C ARG A 390 28.73 -2.71 -30.26
N LEU A 391 27.55 -2.57 -29.66
CA LEU A 391 26.45 -1.81 -30.24
C LEU A 391 26.80 -0.33 -30.42
N ALA A 392 27.53 0.28 -29.48
CA ALA A 392 27.99 1.67 -29.63
C ALA A 392 28.96 1.87 -30.82
N ARG A 393 29.70 0.83 -31.22
CA ARG A 393 30.61 0.86 -32.37
C ARG A 393 29.93 0.55 -33.69
N GLU A 394 29.08 -0.47 -33.72
CA GLU A 394 28.43 -0.96 -34.95
C GLU A 394 27.12 -0.22 -35.27
N PHE A 395 26.39 0.24 -34.24
CA PHE A 395 25.05 0.84 -34.32
C PHE A 395 24.93 2.05 -33.37
N PRO A 396 25.62 3.17 -33.64
CA PRO A 396 25.72 4.29 -32.69
C PRO A 396 24.41 5.02 -32.38
N ASN A 397 23.36 4.86 -33.20
CA ASN A 397 22.01 5.38 -32.92
C ASN A 397 21.24 4.54 -31.88
N VAL A 398 21.60 3.25 -31.73
CA VAL A 398 20.88 2.34 -30.84
C VAL A 398 21.23 2.65 -29.39
N THR A 399 20.22 3.05 -28.63
CA THR A 399 20.39 3.33 -27.20
C THR A 399 20.20 2.05 -26.40
N VAL A 400 21.24 1.63 -25.68
CA VAL A 400 21.21 0.47 -24.77
C VAL A 400 20.87 0.92 -23.35
N LEU A 401 19.70 0.52 -22.87
CA LEU A 401 19.23 0.75 -21.51
C LEU A 401 19.45 -0.51 -20.68
N ARG A 402 20.39 -0.45 -19.73
CA ARG A 402 20.61 -1.53 -18.75
C ARG A 402 19.60 -1.40 -17.62
N VAL A 403 18.71 -2.36 -17.51
CA VAL A 403 17.62 -2.34 -16.52
C VAL A 403 18.01 -3.11 -15.25
N ARG A 404 18.93 -4.07 -15.36
CA ARG A 404 19.45 -4.83 -14.21
C ARG A 404 19.93 -3.94 -13.05
N PRO A 405 20.78 -2.91 -13.23
CA PRO A 405 21.22 -2.08 -12.11
C PRO A 405 20.06 -1.32 -11.44
N ILE A 406 19.07 -0.90 -12.21
CA ILE A 406 17.88 -0.21 -11.70
C ILE A 406 17.06 -1.18 -10.84
N ILE A 407 16.86 -2.39 -11.35
CA ILE A 407 16.17 -3.49 -10.65
C ILE A 407 16.90 -3.85 -9.35
N GLU A 408 18.21 -4.05 -9.38
CA GLU A 408 19.02 -4.41 -8.22
C GLU A 408 18.95 -3.32 -7.15
N ARG A 409 19.03 -2.04 -7.55
CA ARG A 409 18.83 -0.92 -6.63
C ARG A 409 17.42 -0.88 -6.05
N LEU A 410 16.39 -1.16 -6.85
CA LEU A 410 15.02 -1.22 -6.36
C LEU A 410 14.85 -2.36 -5.35
N LEU A 411 15.37 -3.56 -5.65
CA LEU A 411 15.36 -4.71 -4.75
C LEU A 411 16.09 -4.41 -3.44
N GLU A 412 17.24 -3.75 -3.51
CA GLU A 412 17.99 -3.30 -2.36
C GLU A 412 17.16 -2.33 -1.50
N LEU A 413 16.55 -1.31 -2.12
CA LEU A 413 15.67 -0.35 -1.44
C LEU A 413 14.45 -1.03 -0.81
N MET A 414 13.82 -1.96 -1.51
CA MET A 414 12.67 -2.70 -1.01
C MET A 414 13.07 -3.64 0.14
N GLY A 415 14.23 -4.28 0.07
CA GLY A 415 14.80 -5.08 1.16
C GLY A 415 15.03 -4.24 2.41
N ARG A 416 15.53 -3.00 2.23
CA ARG A 416 15.69 -2.01 3.32
C ARG A 416 14.33 -1.64 3.94
N LEU A 417 13.31 -1.38 3.12
CA LEU A 417 11.95 -1.10 3.62
C LEU A 417 11.34 -2.29 4.37
N ALA A 418 11.49 -3.51 3.83
CA ALA A 418 11.01 -4.73 4.46
C ALA A 418 11.69 -4.99 5.81
N LEU A 419 12.98 -4.66 5.94
CA LEU A 419 13.67 -4.69 7.23
C LEU A 419 13.10 -3.64 8.20
N GLY A 420 12.96 -2.39 7.77
CA GLY A 420 12.39 -1.33 8.62
C GLY A 420 11.00 -1.68 9.14
N ILE A 421 10.16 -2.25 8.28
CA ILE A 421 8.81 -2.73 8.65
C ILE A 421 8.88 -3.92 9.60
N ARG A 422 9.81 -4.87 9.41
CA ARG A 422 10.06 -5.97 10.35
C ARG A 422 10.42 -5.47 11.74
N VAL A 423 11.25 -4.43 11.83
CA VAL A 423 11.72 -3.85 13.09
C VAL A 423 10.58 -3.13 13.81
N ILE A 424 9.88 -2.25 13.11
CA ILE A 424 8.69 -1.57 13.65
C ILE A 424 7.65 -2.61 14.06
N GLY A 425 7.51 -3.66 13.26
CA GLY A 425 6.60 -4.75 13.57
C GLY A 425 6.99 -5.50 14.83
N ALA A 426 8.24 -5.93 14.96
CA ALA A 426 8.75 -6.59 16.16
C ALA A 426 8.61 -5.71 17.41
N PHE A 427 8.92 -4.42 17.31
CA PHE A 427 8.71 -3.46 18.38
C PHE A 427 7.23 -3.36 18.80
N THR A 428 6.34 -3.29 17.81
CA THR A 428 4.89 -3.24 18.05
C THR A 428 4.39 -4.53 18.72
N VAL A 429 4.90 -5.69 18.30
CA VAL A 429 4.58 -6.99 18.91
C VAL A 429 5.09 -7.06 20.35
N LEU A 430 6.33 -6.64 20.62
CA LEU A 430 6.89 -6.61 21.97
C LEU A 430 6.10 -5.68 22.89
N ALA A 431 5.74 -4.48 22.40
CA ALA A 431 4.88 -3.57 23.14
C ALA A 431 3.49 -4.19 23.41
N GLY A 432 2.90 -4.87 22.42
CA GLY A 432 1.63 -5.60 22.58
C GLY A 432 1.71 -6.74 23.59
N LEU A 433 2.81 -7.51 23.60
CA LEU A 433 3.05 -8.56 24.59
C LEU A 433 3.24 -7.99 25.99
N ALA A 434 3.99 -6.89 26.14
CA ALA A 434 4.16 -6.19 27.41
C ALA A 434 2.84 -5.63 27.98
N ILE A 435 1.84 -5.38 27.14
CA ILE A 435 0.50 -4.96 27.59
C ILE A 435 -0.32 -6.13 28.16
N LEU A 436 -0.07 -7.39 27.76
CA LEU A 436 -0.76 -8.55 28.37
C LEU A 436 0.05 -9.39 29.34
N ALA A 437 1.34 -9.08 29.52
CA ALA A 437 2.11 -9.50 30.69
C ALA A 437 1.72 -8.64 31.90
#